data_AF-U3U878-F1
#
_entry.id   AF-U3U878-F1
#
_cell.length_a   1.000
_cell.length_b   1.000
_cell.length_c   1.000
_cell.angle_alpha   90.00
_cell.angle_beta   90.00
_cell.angle_gamma   90.00
#
_symmetry.space_group_name_H-M   'P 1'
#
loop_
_entity.id
_entity.type
_entity.pdbx_description
1 polymer ?
#
loop_
_entity_poly.entity_id
_entity_poly.type
_entity_poly.pdbx_seq_one_letter_code
_entity_poly.pdbx_strand_id
1 'polypeptide(L)'
;MLKNAIIRATSDSAVQKPQGAPIEPGDSEPGIAASNGWTFNISKLRIADSLLIWQQPGGDEYNFRDLNLNLNQDDNRQASVDLSTRVSRNQRNLSLNLKGQMNVAHYPHRISGQLDELEYTLDGANLPPQSIKGTLSEQAQWDGDQQQFALNKLQLTANDSALEGSAEGRLALPQQLNLALHATSLNLDNLMASAPVSDNSTTQQANVMRTPVIAEPRAHNNADSPLNSMDLQLTLDADSSVWRGLTLNKLQGKFGDGHFSIPGSVDIRQSVTQVAFQPELSSIAIAPLLKALELPASLQGTVSLKGEISGAGLSVAEVKQNWQGNAELEATNLQLAQLNLQQMVRRAVARVSNRVSNDQPDDQGIEQLSGRISLKQGNVTLPDLQGGSSRLALQTHGNVDVVKQQLDVTINMILRGWQGDDRLAKVLNGQPIPLRMYGSWGNLKYSLPVDDVVRQQLQGEAKTRLNQWLDSQKSAPRQ
;
A
#
# COMPACT_ATOMS: atom_id res chain seq x y z
N MET A 1 18.22 -36.94 32.15
CA MET A 1 17.85 -37.16 30.73
C MET A 1 16.45 -37.77 30.74
N LEU A 2 15.44 -37.02 30.29
CA LEU A 2 14.08 -37.56 30.14
C LEU A 2 13.93 -37.98 28.67
N LYS A 3 13.82 -39.28 28.39
CA LYS A 3 13.59 -39.81 27.04
C LYS A 3 12.18 -40.41 27.01
N ASN A 4 11.34 -39.97 26.08
CA ASN A 4 9.92 -40.36 25.94
C ASN A 4 8.98 -39.99 27.11
N ALA A 5 9.30 -38.98 27.91
CA ALA A 5 8.39 -38.49 28.95
C ALA A 5 7.27 -37.65 28.34
N ILE A 6 6.01 -38.03 28.58
CA ILE A 6 4.83 -37.24 28.21
C ILE A 6 4.40 -36.45 29.45
N ILE A 7 4.65 -35.14 29.46
CA ILE A 7 4.18 -34.24 30.52
C ILE A 7 2.94 -33.51 29.97
N ARG A 8 1.77 -33.77 30.57
CA ARG A 8 0.52 -33.08 30.22
C ARG A 8 0.12 -32.17 31.37
N ALA A 9 0.23 -30.86 31.17
CA ALA A 9 -0.44 -29.91 32.05
C ALA A 9 -1.93 -29.91 31.66
N THR A 10 -2.77 -30.54 32.50
CA THR A 10 -4.22 -30.57 32.32
C THR A 10 -4.87 -29.61 33.32
N SER A 11 -6.16 -29.31 33.17
CA SER A 11 -6.93 -28.58 34.19
C SER A 11 -6.84 -29.25 35.57
N ASP A 12 -6.63 -30.56 35.60
CA ASP A 12 -6.46 -31.36 36.82
C ASP A 12 -5.09 -31.15 37.50
N SER A 13 -4.14 -30.52 36.80
CA SER A 13 -2.82 -30.15 37.32
C SER A 13 -2.81 -28.79 38.04
N ALA A 14 -3.96 -28.10 38.10
CA ALA A 14 -4.10 -26.87 38.87
C ALA A 14 -3.98 -27.16 40.38
N VAL A 15 -3.49 -26.19 41.15
CA VAL A 15 -3.36 -26.29 42.61
C VAL A 15 -4.74 -26.56 43.22
N GLN A 16 -4.99 -27.81 43.62
CA GLN A 16 -6.19 -28.16 44.35
C GLN A 16 -5.97 -27.88 45.83
N LYS A 17 -6.74 -26.94 46.40
CA LYS A 17 -6.84 -26.83 47.86
C LYS A 17 -7.61 -28.06 48.36
N PRO A 18 -7.03 -28.91 49.22
CA PRO A 18 -7.75 -30.07 49.78
C PRO A 18 -9.03 -29.61 50.48
N GLN A 19 -10.15 -30.31 50.28
CA GLN A 19 -11.35 -30.09 51.10
C GLN A 19 -11.00 -30.39 52.56
N GLY A 20 -11.09 -29.38 53.43
CA GLY A 20 -10.68 -29.45 54.84
C GLY A 20 -9.28 -28.90 55.14
N ALA A 21 -8.60 -28.27 54.17
CA ALA A 21 -7.38 -27.52 54.45
C ALA A 21 -7.65 -26.45 55.54
N PRO A 22 -6.79 -26.31 56.57
CA PRO A 22 -6.99 -25.34 57.64
C PRO A 22 -7.20 -23.94 57.05
N ILE A 23 -8.24 -23.25 57.52
CA ILE A 23 -8.42 -21.83 57.26
C ILE A 23 -7.36 -21.13 58.10
N GLU A 24 -6.44 -20.44 57.44
CA GLU A 24 -5.40 -19.66 58.10
C GLU A 24 -6.07 -18.64 59.03
N PRO A 25 -5.75 -18.63 60.35
CA PRO A 25 -6.30 -17.65 61.27
C PRO A 25 -5.89 -16.24 60.84
N GLY A 26 -6.85 -15.32 60.81
CA GLY A 26 -6.55 -13.89 60.65
C GLY A 26 -5.56 -13.43 61.72
N ASP A 27 -4.57 -12.65 61.29
CA ASP A 27 -3.47 -12.08 62.08
C ASP A 27 -2.30 -13.03 62.40
N SER A 28 -1.56 -13.40 61.35
CA SER A 28 -0.13 -13.63 61.47
C SER A 28 0.61 -12.52 60.72
N GLU A 29 1.52 -11.82 61.41
CA GLU A 29 2.54 -10.92 60.83
C GLU A 29 3.14 -11.51 59.54
N PRO A 30 3.60 -10.67 58.59
CA PRO A 30 3.89 -11.10 57.22
C PRO A 30 4.94 -12.19 57.20
N GLY A 31 4.47 -13.43 57.21
CA GLY A 31 5.22 -14.59 56.80
C GLY A 31 5.71 -14.25 55.41
N ILE A 32 7.04 -14.07 55.33
CA ILE A 32 7.86 -13.94 54.12
C ILE A 32 6.98 -14.31 52.94
N ALA A 33 6.48 -13.31 52.22
CA ALA A 33 5.78 -13.54 50.97
C ALA A 33 6.68 -14.51 50.23
N ALA A 34 6.26 -15.79 50.16
CA ALA A 34 6.99 -16.79 49.43
C ALA A 34 7.18 -16.13 48.08
N SER A 35 8.43 -15.82 47.76
CA SER A 35 8.78 -15.29 46.49
C SER A 35 8.31 -16.36 45.51
N ASN A 36 7.09 -16.20 44.99
CA ASN A 36 6.53 -16.97 43.89
C ASN A 36 7.32 -16.69 42.60
N GLY A 37 8.49 -16.06 42.71
CA GLY A 37 9.51 -16.01 41.69
C GLY A 37 10.16 -17.38 41.58
N TRP A 38 9.96 -17.99 40.43
CA TRP A 38 10.65 -19.19 39.98
C TRP A 38 12.15 -19.08 40.25
N THR A 39 12.76 -19.87 41.13
CA THR A 39 14.22 -19.80 41.30
C THR A 39 14.91 -20.49 40.12
N PHE A 40 15.67 -19.75 39.31
CA PHE A 40 16.49 -20.34 38.24
C PHE A 40 17.78 -20.94 38.81
N ASN A 41 17.71 -22.19 39.27
CA ASN A 41 18.84 -22.93 39.83
C ASN A 41 19.04 -24.26 39.09
N ILE A 42 19.23 -24.18 37.78
CA ILE A 42 19.44 -25.34 36.91
C ILE A 42 20.86 -25.27 36.37
N SER A 43 21.75 -26.10 36.88
CA SER A 43 23.15 -26.14 36.41
C SER A 43 23.28 -26.69 35.00
N LYS A 44 22.58 -27.79 34.69
CA LYS A 44 22.56 -28.40 33.35
C LYS A 44 21.18 -28.93 33.03
N LEU A 45 20.65 -28.58 31.87
CA LEU A 45 19.42 -29.14 31.33
C LEU A 45 19.65 -29.57 29.89
N ARG A 46 19.27 -30.82 29.60
CA ARG A 46 19.29 -31.37 28.25
C ARG A 46 17.93 -31.95 27.91
N ILE A 47 17.29 -31.35 26.92
CA ILE A 47 16.09 -31.85 26.25
C ILE A 47 16.55 -32.29 24.86
N ALA A 48 16.13 -33.48 24.43
CA ALA A 48 16.48 -34.02 23.13
C ALA A 48 15.26 -34.66 22.49
N ASP A 49 15.13 -34.48 21.17
CA ASP A 49 14.12 -35.13 20.32
C ASP A 49 12.70 -35.08 20.90
N SER A 50 12.33 -33.92 21.46
CA SER A 50 11.08 -33.77 22.20
C SER A 50 9.97 -33.16 21.35
N LEU A 51 8.73 -33.54 21.68
CA LEU A 51 7.51 -32.97 21.13
C LEU A 51 6.80 -32.17 22.23
N LEU A 52 6.63 -30.88 22.01
CA LEU A 52 5.80 -30.03 22.85
C LEU A 52 4.59 -29.59 22.03
N ILE A 53 3.40 -29.86 22.56
CA ILE A 53 2.14 -29.40 21.99
C ILE A 53 1.55 -28.39 22.97
N TRP A 54 1.37 -27.16 22.52
CA TRP A 54 0.79 -26.10 23.33
C TRP A 54 -0.49 -25.60 22.69
N GLN A 55 -1.58 -25.61 23.46
CA GLN A 55 -2.88 -25.14 23.02
C GLN A 55 -3.52 -24.32 24.15
N GLN A 56 -3.84 -23.06 23.86
CA GLN A 56 -4.61 -22.22 24.76
C GLN A 56 -6.11 -22.58 24.66
N PRO A 57 -6.92 -22.42 25.72
CA PRO A 57 -8.36 -22.66 25.66
C PRO A 57 -9.02 -21.84 24.53
N GLY A 58 -9.61 -22.52 23.54
CA GLY A 58 -10.22 -21.87 22.37
C GLY A 58 -9.24 -21.32 21.32
N GLY A 59 -7.93 -21.51 21.50
CA GLY A 59 -6.86 -21.09 20.59
C GLY A 59 -6.36 -22.20 19.68
N ASP A 60 -5.50 -21.81 18.73
CA ASP A 60 -4.83 -22.75 17.81
C ASP A 60 -3.81 -23.62 18.54
N GLU A 61 -3.56 -24.81 17.98
CA GLU A 61 -2.50 -25.71 18.44
C GLU A 61 -1.13 -25.29 17.86
N TYR A 62 -0.13 -25.18 18.75
CA TYR A 62 1.27 -24.94 18.42
C TYR A 62 2.05 -26.23 18.64
N ASN A 63 2.62 -26.75 17.56
CA ASN A 63 3.39 -28.00 17.57
C ASN A 63 4.88 -27.71 17.45
N PHE A 64 5.62 -27.89 18.55
CA PHE A 64 7.07 -27.81 18.61
C PHE A 64 7.66 -29.21 18.44
N ARG A 65 8.18 -29.50 17.26
CA ARG A 65 8.80 -30.77 16.90
C ARG A 65 10.32 -30.63 16.94
N ASP A 66 10.99 -31.77 17.06
CA ASP A 66 12.44 -31.89 17.06
C ASP A 66 13.09 -30.92 18.09
N LEU A 67 12.42 -30.74 19.24
CA LEU A 67 12.86 -29.80 20.27
C LEU A 67 14.11 -30.35 20.97
N ASN A 68 15.23 -29.67 20.73
CA ASN A 68 16.50 -29.91 21.38
C ASN A 68 16.91 -28.65 22.14
N LEU A 69 17.18 -28.78 23.45
CA LEU A 69 17.66 -27.69 24.30
C LEU A 69 18.85 -28.19 25.11
N ASN A 70 19.99 -27.51 24.99
CA ASN A 70 21.10 -27.67 25.90
C ASN A 70 21.29 -26.34 26.64
N LEU A 71 21.14 -26.39 27.96
CA LEU A 71 21.43 -25.30 28.88
C LEU A 71 22.54 -25.77 29.82
N ASN A 72 23.61 -24.98 29.93
CA ASN A 72 24.72 -25.25 30.84
C ASN A 72 25.09 -23.96 31.56
N GLN A 73 25.06 -23.98 32.88
CA GLN A 73 25.36 -22.86 33.76
C GLN A 73 26.61 -23.17 34.59
N ASP A 74 27.53 -22.21 34.63
CA ASP A 74 28.75 -22.28 35.43
C ASP A 74 28.56 -21.81 36.88
N ASP A 75 29.64 -21.89 37.67
CA ASP A 75 29.65 -21.46 39.07
C ASP A 75 29.47 -19.93 39.22
N ASN A 76 29.76 -19.15 38.18
CA ASN A 76 29.56 -17.71 38.13
C ASN A 76 28.12 -17.33 37.68
N ARG A 77 27.22 -18.32 37.53
CA ARG A 77 25.85 -18.14 37.05
C ARG A 77 25.79 -17.54 35.64
N GLN A 78 26.77 -17.84 34.81
CA GLN A 78 26.72 -17.63 33.36
C GLN A 78 26.18 -18.91 32.72
N ALA A 79 25.12 -18.80 31.94
CA ALA A 79 24.48 -19.90 31.26
C ALA A 79 24.61 -19.79 29.74
N SER A 80 25.05 -20.85 29.08
CA SER A 80 25.00 -21.01 27.63
C SER A 80 23.74 -21.79 27.23
N VAL A 81 23.10 -21.37 26.15
CA VAL A 81 21.88 -21.98 25.61
C VAL A 81 22.07 -22.31 24.13
N ASP A 82 21.84 -23.57 23.78
CA ASP A 82 21.63 -24.02 22.41
C ASP A 82 20.22 -24.59 22.30
N LEU A 83 19.41 -24.05 21.39
CA LEU A 83 18.04 -24.48 21.16
C LEU A 83 17.81 -24.71 19.66
N SER A 84 17.22 -25.85 19.30
CA SER A 84 16.68 -26.05 17.96
C SER A 84 15.28 -26.64 18.02
N THR A 85 14.40 -26.17 17.14
CA THR A 85 13.02 -26.64 17.08
C THR A 85 12.36 -26.29 15.74
N ARG A 86 11.34 -27.08 15.36
CA ARG A 86 10.42 -26.73 14.28
C ARG A 86 9.02 -26.54 14.85
N VAL A 87 8.55 -25.31 14.79
CA VAL A 87 7.20 -24.93 15.22
C VAL A 87 6.26 -24.97 14.02
N SER A 88 5.08 -25.54 14.18
CA SER A 88 4.03 -25.53 13.15
C SER A 88 2.69 -25.09 13.74
N ARG A 89 1.99 -24.21 13.00
CA ARG A 89 0.66 -23.67 13.34
C ARG A 89 -0.08 -23.30 12.06
N ASN A 90 -1.30 -23.78 11.86
CA ASN A 90 -2.22 -23.35 10.78
C ASN A 90 -1.55 -23.25 9.39
N GLN A 91 -0.92 -24.36 8.95
CA GLN A 91 -0.22 -24.43 7.65
C GLN A 91 0.96 -23.46 7.50
N ARG A 92 1.51 -22.97 8.61
CA ARG A 92 2.77 -22.22 8.67
C ARG A 92 3.78 -23.00 9.49
N ASN A 93 5.01 -23.02 9.01
CA ASN A 93 6.14 -23.67 9.66
C ASN A 93 7.22 -22.62 9.97
N LEU A 94 7.80 -22.73 11.15
CA LEU A 94 8.91 -21.91 11.61
C LEU A 94 10.00 -22.85 12.12
N SER A 95 11.14 -22.89 11.44
CA SER A 95 12.34 -23.58 11.91
C SER A 95 13.25 -22.56 12.62
N LEU A 96 13.77 -22.92 13.79
CA LEU A 96 14.60 -22.06 14.64
C LEU A 96 15.85 -22.80 15.11
N ASN A 97 17.01 -22.15 15.00
CA ASN A 97 18.25 -22.56 15.66
C ASN A 97 18.79 -21.34 16.42
N LEU A 98 18.91 -21.45 17.73
CA LEU A 98 19.33 -20.39 18.63
C LEU A 98 20.59 -20.80 19.38
N LYS A 99 21.56 -19.87 19.44
CA LYS A 99 22.73 -19.94 20.31
C LYS A 99 22.91 -18.63 21.04
N GLY A 100 23.11 -18.70 22.36
CA GLY A 100 23.36 -17.50 23.15
C GLY A 100 23.85 -17.79 24.56
N GLN A 101 24.13 -16.71 25.26
CA GLN A 101 24.66 -16.72 26.62
C GLN A 101 23.86 -15.74 27.47
N MET A 102 23.71 -16.05 28.76
CA MET A 102 23.01 -15.20 29.71
C MET A 102 23.71 -15.20 31.07
N ASN A 103 23.74 -14.05 31.72
CA ASN A 103 24.12 -13.87 33.10
C ASN A 103 22.85 -13.81 33.95
N VAL A 104 22.68 -14.84 34.78
CA VAL A 104 21.55 -15.00 35.70
C VAL A 104 21.97 -14.82 37.16
N ALA A 105 23.13 -14.19 37.41
CA ALA A 105 23.67 -14.02 38.77
C ALA A 105 22.69 -13.28 39.70
N HIS A 106 21.99 -12.28 39.16
CA HIS A 106 21.08 -11.40 39.88
C HIS A 106 19.60 -11.71 39.61
N TYR A 107 19.29 -12.90 39.10
CA TYR A 107 17.91 -13.35 38.93
C TYR A 107 17.19 -13.37 40.30
N PRO A 108 15.91 -12.92 40.42
CA PRO A 108 15.00 -12.49 39.35
C PRO A 108 15.09 -11.00 38.96
N HIS A 109 15.85 -10.20 39.71
CA HIS A 109 15.88 -8.73 39.55
C HIS A 109 16.55 -8.30 38.25
N ARG A 110 17.62 -8.98 37.82
CA ARG A 110 18.31 -8.64 36.58
C ARG A 110 18.80 -9.88 35.84
N ILE A 111 18.55 -9.90 34.54
CA ILE A 111 19.12 -10.87 33.60
C ILE A 111 19.74 -10.06 32.45
N SER A 112 20.95 -10.41 32.04
CA SER A 112 21.51 -9.87 30.80
C SER A 112 21.96 -11.02 29.92
N GLY A 113 21.79 -10.91 28.61
CA GLY A 113 22.16 -11.96 27.68
C GLY A 113 22.63 -11.42 26.35
N GLN A 114 23.33 -12.27 25.63
CA GLN A 114 23.74 -12.05 24.26
C GLN A 114 23.23 -13.23 23.44
N LEU A 115 22.43 -12.91 22.43
CA LEU A 115 22.07 -13.85 21.39
C LEU A 115 23.17 -13.77 20.33
N ASP A 116 23.99 -14.82 20.25
CA ASP A 116 25.10 -14.88 19.30
C ASP A 116 24.55 -15.05 17.88
N GLU A 117 23.58 -15.96 17.72
CA GLU A 117 22.92 -16.21 16.44
C GLU A 117 21.58 -16.93 16.66
N LEU A 118 20.51 -16.40 16.09
CA LEU A 118 19.25 -17.07 15.85
C LEU A 118 19.02 -17.18 14.35
N GLU A 119 19.17 -18.38 13.79
CA GLU A 119 18.73 -18.66 12.44
C GLU A 119 17.24 -19.01 12.46
N TYR A 120 16.47 -18.43 11.54
CA TYR A 120 15.07 -18.76 11.37
C TYR A 120 14.68 -18.96 9.90
N THR A 121 13.69 -19.82 9.68
CA THR A 121 13.04 -19.97 8.37
C THR A 121 11.54 -20.12 8.58
N LEU A 122 10.78 -19.25 7.93
CA LEU A 122 9.33 -19.15 8.01
C LEU A 122 8.71 -19.41 6.62
N ASP A 123 7.82 -20.38 6.54
CA ASP A 123 7.12 -20.77 5.31
C ASP A 123 5.66 -21.13 5.58
N GLY A 124 4.84 -21.13 4.53
CA GLY A 124 3.46 -21.59 4.59
C GLY A 124 2.42 -20.60 4.06
N ALA A 125 1.18 -20.75 4.51
CA ALA A 125 0.04 -19.96 4.03
C ALA A 125 0.20 -18.45 4.36
N ASN A 126 -0.23 -17.59 3.43
CA ASN A 126 -0.17 -16.12 3.55
C ASN A 126 1.24 -15.58 3.83
N LEU A 127 2.24 -16.18 3.22
CA LEU A 127 3.63 -15.72 3.19
C LEU A 127 4.09 -15.64 1.72
N PRO A 128 5.19 -14.92 1.42
CA PRO A 128 5.77 -14.93 0.08
C PRO A 128 6.07 -16.37 -0.39
N PRO A 129 5.98 -16.66 -1.70
CA PRO A 129 6.27 -18.00 -2.23
C PRO A 129 7.73 -18.41 -1.98
N GLN A 130 8.62 -17.42 -1.87
CA GLN A 130 9.94 -17.58 -1.28
C GLN A 130 9.79 -17.58 0.25
N SER A 131 10.18 -18.67 0.92
CA SER A 131 10.24 -18.71 2.39
C SER A 131 11.05 -17.53 2.92
N ILE A 132 10.64 -16.98 4.07
CA ILE A 132 11.39 -15.92 4.74
C ILE A 132 12.47 -16.57 5.59
N LYS A 133 13.74 -16.34 5.26
CA LYS A 133 14.88 -16.86 6.01
C LYS A 133 15.75 -15.71 6.51
N GLY A 134 16.37 -15.90 7.67
CA GLY A 134 17.18 -14.85 8.24
C GLY A 134 17.94 -15.27 9.48
N THR A 135 18.74 -14.33 9.98
CA THR A 135 19.52 -14.42 11.20
C THR A 135 19.17 -13.25 12.12
N LEU A 136 19.26 -13.45 13.44
CA LEU A 136 19.07 -12.42 14.44
C LEU A 136 20.19 -12.52 15.49
N SER A 137 20.79 -11.39 15.84
CA SER A 137 21.72 -11.27 16.97
C SER A 137 21.37 -10.03 17.78
N GLU A 138 21.44 -10.11 19.11
CA GLU A 138 21.13 -8.98 19.98
C GLU A 138 21.80 -9.08 21.35
N GLN A 139 21.78 -7.97 22.10
CA GLN A 139 22.10 -7.92 23.52
C GLN A 139 20.86 -7.58 24.33
N ALA A 140 20.36 -8.54 25.10
CA ALA A 140 19.14 -8.40 25.88
C ALA A 140 19.45 -8.07 27.34
N GLN A 141 18.62 -7.23 27.95
CA GLN A 141 18.59 -6.94 29.37
C GLN A 141 17.16 -6.96 29.86
N TRP A 142 16.96 -7.57 31.03
CA TRP A 142 15.69 -7.64 31.73
C TRP A 142 15.85 -7.04 33.12
N ASP A 143 14.98 -6.10 33.44
CA ASP A 143 14.79 -5.54 34.77
C ASP A 143 13.49 -6.10 35.36
N GLY A 144 13.64 -7.04 36.30
CA GLY A 144 12.52 -7.72 36.93
C GLY A 144 11.73 -6.84 37.89
N ASP A 145 12.36 -5.81 38.46
CA ASP A 145 11.70 -4.89 39.40
C ASP A 145 10.76 -3.94 38.67
N GLN A 146 11.17 -3.47 37.49
CA GLN A 146 10.36 -2.59 36.63
C GLN A 146 9.54 -3.36 35.58
N GLN A 147 9.76 -4.67 35.43
CA GLN A 147 9.22 -5.50 34.35
C GLN A 147 9.51 -4.92 32.96
N GLN A 148 10.73 -4.40 32.81
CA GLN A 148 11.21 -3.74 31.61
C GLN A 148 12.25 -4.60 30.90
N PHE A 149 12.28 -4.50 29.58
CA PHE A 149 13.31 -5.12 28.76
C PHE A 149 13.97 -4.08 27.85
N ALA A 150 15.24 -4.32 27.54
CA ALA A 150 15.99 -3.57 26.55
C ALA A 150 16.79 -4.55 25.67
N LEU A 151 16.65 -4.43 24.36
CA LEU A 151 17.40 -5.13 23.34
C LEU A 151 18.27 -4.10 22.62
N ASN A 152 19.58 -4.27 22.70
CA ASN A 152 20.58 -3.40 22.10
C ASN A 152 21.34 -4.13 21.01
N LYS A 153 21.88 -3.38 20.04
CA LYS A 153 22.63 -3.95 18.91
C LYS A 153 21.86 -5.06 18.19
N LEU A 154 20.55 -4.89 18.07
CA LEU A 154 19.72 -5.80 17.29
C LEU A 154 20.25 -5.75 15.86
N GLN A 155 20.55 -6.92 15.30
CA GLN A 155 20.86 -7.09 13.88
C GLN A 155 20.01 -8.24 13.38
N LEU A 156 19.10 -7.95 12.46
CA LEU A 156 18.14 -8.87 11.89
C LEU A 156 18.30 -8.89 10.38
N THR A 157 18.50 -10.07 9.81
CA THR A 157 18.38 -10.28 8.36
C THR A 157 17.07 -10.99 8.05
N ALA A 158 16.48 -10.70 6.90
CA ALA A 158 15.27 -11.33 6.40
C ALA A 158 15.30 -11.29 4.86
N ASN A 159 15.63 -12.41 4.23
CA ASN A 159 15.89 -12.51 2.79
C ASN A 159 16.93 -11.46 2.35
N ASP A 160 16.54 -10.51 1.49
CA ASP A 160 17.41 -9.44 0.99
C ASP A 160 17.32 -8.15 1.84
N SER A 161 16.76 -8.27 3.05
CA SER A 161 16.61 -7.16 3.98
C SER A 161 17.54 -7.31 5.18
N ALA A 162 18.13 -6.20 5.61
CA ALA A 162 18.99 -6.11 6.79
C ALA A 162 18.55 -4.92 7.63
N LEU A 163 18.21 -5.19 8.90
CA LEU A 163 17.76 -4.22 9.88
C LEU A 163 18.69 -4.26 11.09
N GLU A 164 19.03 -3.09 11.61
CA GLU A 164 19.79 -2.90 12.82
C GLU A 164 19.07 -1.94 13.77
N GLY A 165 19.30 -2.03 15.09
CA GLY A 165 18.71 -1.06 16.00
C GLY A 165 18.59 -1.50 17.45
N SER A 166 17.53 -1.03 18.10
CA SER A 166 17.18 -1.33 19.48
C SER A 166 15.68 -1.45 19.69
N ALA A 167 15.32 -2.19 20.73
CA ALA A 167 13.96 -2.31 21.22
C ALA A 167 13.96 -2.14 22.73
N GLU A 168 13.00 -1.42 23.28
CA GLU A 168 12.80 -1.33 24.73
C GLU A 168 11.31 -1.35 25.04
N GLY A 169 10.95 -1.79 26.23
CA GLY A 169 9.55 -1.86 26.57
C GLY A 169 9.26 -2.34 27.97
N ARG A 170 7.97 -2.36 28.29
CA ARG A 170 7.44 -2.84 29.56
C ARG A 170 6.35 -3.86 29.30
N LEU A 171 6.49 -5.03 29.93
CA LEU A 171 5.52 -6.11 29.83
C LEU A 171 4.33 -5.94 30.79
N ALA A 172 4.51 -5.14 31.86
CA ALA A 172 3.43 -4.76 32.77
C ALA A 172 2.37 -3.91 32.05
N LEU A 173 1.09 -4.10 32.37
CA LEU A 173 0.01 -3.27 31.85
C LEU A 173 0.10 -1.83 32.40
N PRO A 174 -0.06 -0.78 31.56
CA PRO A 174 -0.19 -0.84 30.09
C PRO A 174 1.14 -1.23 29.42
N GLN A 175 1.05 -2.17 28.48
CA GLN A 175 2.20 -2.68 27.73
C GLN A 175 2.75 -1.60 26.82
N GLN A 176 4.06 -1.40 26.85
CA GLN A 176 4.76 -0.40 26.05
C GLN A 176 5.89 -1.06 25.26
N LEU A 177 6.03 -0.68 23.99
CA LEU A 177 7.07 -1.16 23.10
C LEU A 177 7.57 -0.01 22.22
N ASN A 178 8.83 0.36 22.41
CA ASN A 178 9.55 1.31 21.56
C ASN A 178 10.54 0.53 20.69
N LEU A 179 10.46 0.72 19.38
CA LEU A 179 11.34 0.13 18.39
C LEU A 179 12.03 1.26 17.62
N ALA A 180 13.36 1.26 17.62
CA ALA A 180 14.17 2.15 16.80
C ALA A 180 15.01 1.28 15.88
N LEU A 181 14.63 1.23 14.60
CA LEU A 181 15.22 0.37 13.60
C LEU A 181 15.75 1.21 12.42
N HIS A 182 16.92 0.82 11.92
CA HIS A 182 17.54 1.32 10.71
C HIS A 182 17.70 0.15 9.74
N ALA A 183 17.29 0.29 8.48
CA ALA A 183 17.42 -0.74 7.48
C ALA A 183 18.35 -0.29 6.35
N THR A 184 19.49 -0.96 6.18
CA THR A 184 20.38 -0.70 5.04
C THR A 184 19.71 -1.10 3.72
N SER A 185 18.96 -2.21 3.74
CA SER A 185 18.09 -2.63 2.65
C SER A 185 16.80 -3.21 3.22
N LEU A 186 15.64 -2.82 2.67
CA LEU A 186 14.34 -3.33 3.07
C LEU A 186 13.51 -3.73 1.84
N ASN A 187 13.53 -5.00 1.48
CA ASN A 187 12.76 -5.52 0.35
C ASN A 187 11.39 -6.04 0.81
N LEU A 188 10.37 -5.20 0.73
CA LEU A 188 9.01 -5.54 1.15
C LEU A 188 8.35 -6.57 0.24
N ASP A 189 8.74 -6.67 -1.03
CA ASP A 189 8.20 -7.67 -1.97
C ASP A 189 8.56 -9.10 -1.53
N ASN A 190 9.70 -9.25 -0.86
CA ASN A 190 10.21 -10.53 -0.38
C ASN A 190 9.82 -10.83 1.07
N LEU A 191 9.10 -9.91 1.74
CA LEU A 191 8.65 -10.04 3.12
C LEU A 191 7.13 -10.06 3.27
N MET A 192 6.41 -9.48 2.31
CA MET A 192 4.96 -9.40 2.32
C MET A 192 4.35 -10.48 1.43
N ALA A 193 3.27 -11.09 1.90
CA ALA A 193 2.45 -11.98 1.07
C ALA A 193 1.76 -11.16 -0.01
N SER A 194 2.46 -10.93 -1.12
CA SER A 194 1.85 -10.43 -2.34
C SER A 194 0.95 -11.55 -2.85
N ALA A 195 -0.36 -11.32 -2.93
CA ALA A 195 -1.21 -12.15 -3.75
C ALA A 195 -0.61 -12.15 -5.17
N PRO A 196 -0.21 -13.29 -5.74
CA PRO A 196 0.11 -13.34 -7.15
C PRO A 196 -1.21 -13.15 -7.90
N VAL A 197 -1.43 -11.97 -8.49
CA VAL A 197 -2.35 -11.85 -9.61
C VAL A 197 -1.57 -12.22 -10.86
N SER A 198 -1.26 -13.51 -10.96
CA SER A 198 -0.88 -14.10 -12.25
C SER A 198 -2.17 -14.38 -13.01
N ASP A 199 -2.67 -13.37 -13.71
CA ASP A 199 -3.62 -13.60 -14.78
C ASP A 199 -2.82 -13.94 -16.04
N ASN A 200 -2.39 -15.20 -16.11
CA ASN A 200 -2.01 -15.85 -17.35
C ASN A 200 -2.72 -17.19 -17.39
N SER A 201 -3.83 -17.17 -18.12
CA SER A 201 -4.53 -18.35 -18.59
C SER A 201 -3.61 -19.20 -19.46
N THR A 202 -2.95 -20.18 -18.86
CA THR A 202 -2.65 -21.48 -19.47
C THR A 202 -2.74 -22.56 -18.42
N THR A 203 -3.61 -23.54 -18.69
CA THR A 203 -3.82 -24.75 -17.91
C THR A 203 -2.51 -25.54 -17.76
N GLN A 204 -1.90 -25.50 -16.57
CA GLN A 204 -1.02 -26.55 -16.08
C GLN A 204 -1.29 -26.78 -14.59
N GLN A 205 -1.52 -28.05 -14.25
CA GLN A 205 -1.78 -28.56 -12.91
C GLN A 205 -0.57 -28.32 -12.01
N ALA A 206 -0.54 -27.18 -11.32
CA ALA A 206 0.21 -27.01 -10.09
C ALA A 206 -0.74 -27.25 -8.92
N ASN A 207 -0.37 -28.17 -8.04
CA ASN A 207 -1.14 -28.58 -6.88
C ASN A 207 -1.17 -27.43 -5.86
N VAL A 208 -2.05 -26.45 -6.07
CA VAL A 208 -2.33 -25.39 -5.10
C VAL A 208 -3.14 -26.03 -3.98
N MET A 209 -2.53 -26.18 -2.80
CA MET A 209 -3.25 -26.55 -1.58
C MET A 209 -4.37 -25.52 -1.37
N ARG A 210 -5.61 -25.92 -1.68
CA ARG A 210 -6.80 -25.13 -1.41
C ARG A 210 -6.97 -25.05 0.11
N THR A 211 -7.18 -23.86 0.63
CA THR A 211 -7.67 -23.65 1.98
C THR A 211 -8.95 -24.47 2.20
N PRO A 212 -9.13 -25.14 3.35
CA PRO A 212 -10.33 -25.93 3.60
C PRO A 212 -11.58 -25.06 3.49
N VAL A 213 -12.55 -25.53 2.71
CA VAL A 213 -13.86 -24.91 2.54
C VAL A 213 -14.68 -25.21 3.80
N ILE A 214 -14.57 -24.36 4.83
CA ILE A 214 -15.60 -23.87 5.77
C ILE A 214 -14.85 -22.86 6.66
N ALA A 215 -14.61 -21.68 6.12
CA ALA A 215 -14.41 -20.48 6.92
C ALA A 215 -14.98 -19.38 6.04
N GLU A 216 -16.05 -18.73 6.50
CA GLU A 216 -16.38 -17.41 5.97
C GLU A 216 -15.07 -16.62 5.92
N PRO A 217 -14.73 -15.97 4.81
CA PRO A 217 -13.52 -15.17 4.76
C PRO A 217 -13.67 -14.13 5.86
N ARG A 218 -12.97 -14.34 6.99
CA ARG A 218 -12.96 -13.37 8.08
C ARG A 218 -12.55 -12.07 7.43
N ALA A 219 -13.38 -11.04 7.60
CA ALA A 219 -13.01 -9.70 7.19
C ALA A 219 -11.61 -9.44 7.78
N HIS A 220 -10.63 -9.18 6.92
CA HIS A 220 -9.27 -8.89 7.37
C HIS A 220 -9.32 -7.52 8.03
N ASN A 221 -9.67 -7.50 9.30
CA ASN A 221 -9.79 -6.31 10.10
C ASN A 221 -8.81 -6.41 11.28
N ASN A 222 -8.43 -5.28 11.85
CA ASN A 222 -7.44 -5.24 12.93
C ASN A 222 -8.08 -5.49 14.30
N ALA A 223 -9.37 -5.85 14.41
CA ALA A 223 -10.09 -5.84 15.70
C ALA A 223 -9.45 -6.77 16.74
N ASP A 224 -9.01 -7.96 16.29
CA ASP A 224 -8.36 -8.97 17.14
C ASP A 224 -6.83 -8.82 17.18
N SER A 225 -6.30 -7.70 16.68
CA SER A 225 -4.85 -7.48 16.67
C SER A 225 -4.32 -7.32 18.10
N PRO A 226 -3.33 -8.10 18.53
CA PRO A 226 -2.68 -7.92 19.83
C PRO A 226 -2.01 -6.55 19.94
N LEU A 227 -1.75 -5.87 18.81
CA LEU A 227 -1.22 -4.51 18.77
C LEU A 227 -2.21 -3.48 19.32
N ASN A 228 -3.52 -3.76 19.35
CA ASN A 228 -4.52 -2.81 19.87
C ASN A 228 -4.43 -2.64 21.40
N SER A 229 -3.88 -3.63 22.11
CA SER A 229 -3.68 -3.59 23.57
C SER A 229 -2.30 -3.08 24.00
N MET A 230 -1.47 -2.68 23.04
CA MET A 230 -0.08 -2.28 23.27
C MET A 230 0.15 -0.85 22.77
N ASP A 231 0.89 -0.06 23.55
CA ASP A 231 1.42 1.22 23.10
C ASP A 231 2.72 0.97 22.32
N LEU A 232 2.64 1.02 21.00
CA LEU A 232 3.74 0.74 20.09
C LEU A 232 4.24 2.05 19.45
N GLN A 233 5.50 2.40 19.73
CA GLN A 233 6.22 3.45 19.01
C GLN A 233 7.27 2.80 18.10
N LEU A 234 7.08 2.89 16.79
CA LEU A 234 8.03 2.41 15.79
C LEU A 234 8.68 3.60 15.05
N THR A 235 10.00 3.71 15.17
CA THR A 235 10.84 4.54 14.32
C THR A 235 11.59 3.60 13.37
N LEU A 236 11.26 3.64 12.09
CA LEU A 236 11.95 2.88 11.05
C LEU A 236 12.55 3.85 10.03
N ASP A 237 13.88 3.93 9.99
CA ASP A 237 14.62 4.61 8.94
C ASP A 237 15.18 3.55 7.98
N ALA A 238 15.13 3.80 6.67
CA ALA A 238 15.62 2.85 5.68
C ALA A 238 16.40 3.59 4.59
N ASP A 239 17.65 3.21 4.39
CA ASP A 239 18.55 3.75 3.37
C ASP A 239 18.01 3.46 1.96
N SER A 240 17.48 2.25 1.77
CA SER A 240 16.86 1.78 0.54
C SER A 240 15.78 0.76 0.85
N SER A 241 14.61 0.93 0.24
CA SER A 241 13.54 -0.06 0.33
C SER A 241 12.94 -0.35 -1.04
N VAL A 242 12.45 -1.57 -1.25
CA VAL A 242 11.84 -1.99 -2.52
C VAL A 242 10.41 -2.43 -2.28
N TRP A 243 9.47 -1.84 -3.01
CA TRP A 243 8.07 -2.27 -3.03
C TRP A 243 7.50 -2.22 -4.45
N ARG A 244 7.01 -3.35 -4.95
CA ARG A 244 6.55 -3.58 -6.33
C ARG A 244 7.56 -3.10 -7.37
N GLY A 245 8.85 -3.30 -7.10
CA GLY A 245 9.95 -2.82 -7.94
C GLY A 245 10.24 -1.30 -7.86
N LEU A 246 9.61 -0.57 -6.94
CA LEU A 246 9.89 0.86 -6.67
C LEU A 246 10.93 0.99 -5.55
N THR A 247 11.97 1.80 -5.75
CA THR A 247 12.95 2.12 -4.70
C THR A 247 12.46 3.31 -3.85
N LEU A 248 12.30 3.13 -2.54
CA LEU A 248 11.86 4.15 -1.58
C LEU A 248 12.97 4.45 -0.55
N ASN A 249 13.22 5.73 -0.31
CA ASN A 249 14.08 6.28 0.74
C ASN A 249 13.23 7.28 1.53
N LYS A 250 12.52 6.88 2.61
CA LYS A 250 11.54 7.70 3.37
C LYS A 250 10.22 8.01 2.62
N LEU A 251 9.48 6.99 2.17
CA LEU A 251 8.26 7.12 1.32
C LEU A 251 8.41 8.07 0.11
N GLN A 252 9.65 8.40 -0.26
CA GLN A 252 10.03 9.22 -1.40
C GLN A 252 11.11 8.48 -2.19
N GLY A 253 11.27 8.77 -3.47
CA GLY A 253 12.17 8.00 -4.31
C GLY A 253 12.19 8.48 -5.75
N LYS A 254 12.78 7.66 -6.61
CA LYS A 254 12.84 7.90 -8.05
C LYS A 254 12.06 6.84 -8.80
N PHE A 255 11.45 7.24 -9.91
CA PHE A 255 10.76 6.34 -10.82
C PHE A 255 11.01 6.77 -12.26
N GLY A 256 11.84 5.99 -12.97
CA GLY A 256 12.47 6.45 -14.19
C GLY A 256 13.32 7.69 -13.92
N ASP A 257 13.12 8.74 -14.72
CA ASP A 257 13.78 10.04 -14.56
C ASP A 257 13.06 10.98 -13.58
N GLY A 258 11.87 10.61 -13.10
CA GLY A 258 11.06 11.40 -12.18
C GLY A 258 11.33 11.10 -10.71
N HIS A 259 10.79 11.96 -9.83
CA HIS A 259 10.86 11.78 -8.38
C HIS A 259 9.47 11.77 -7.74
N PHE A 260 9.32 11.12 -6.60
CA PHE A 260 8.09 11.14 -5.82
C PHE A 260 8.38 11.26 -4.31
N SER A 261 7.40 11.74 -3.55
CA SER A 261 7.35 11.75 -2.09
C SER A 261 5.91 11.55 -1.64
N ILE A 262 5.66 10.67 -0.68
CA ILE A 262 4.32 10.34 -0.19
C ILE A 262 4.32 10.38 1.34
N PRO A 263 4.55 11.56 1.95
CA PRO A 263 4.42 11.70 3.39
C PRO A 263 2.98 11.41 3.82
N GLY A 264 2.81 10.83 5.02
CA GLY A 264 1.48 10.57 5.55
C GLY A 264 1.51 9.77 6.84
N SER A 265 0.32 9.30 7.22
CA SER A 265 0.07 8.52 8.43
C SER A 265 -0.84 7.33 8.12
N VAL A 266 -0.61 6.25 8.86
CA VAL A 266 -1.40 5.01 8.81
C VAL A 266 -1.80 4.69 10.25
N ASP A 267 -3.10 4.66 10.53
CA ASP A 267 -3.67 4.30 11.83
C ASP A 267 -4.30 2.90 11.75
N ILE A 268 -3.66 1.94 12.41
CA ILE A 268 -4.10 0.53 12.49
C ILE A 268 -4.82 0.20 13.80
N ARG A 269 -5.02 1.17 14.70
CA ARG A 269 -5.61 0.95 16.03
C ARG A 269 -7.11 0.63 15.96
N GLN A 270 -7.74 0.97 14.84
CA GLN A 270 -9.14 0.68 14.57
C GLN A 270 -9.27 -0.61 13.77
N SER A 271 -10.44 -1.25 13.85
CA SER A 271 -10.75 -2.46 13.07
C SER A 271 -10.48 -2.27 11.57
N VAL A 272 -10.69 -1.07 11.04
CA VAL A 272 -10.32 -0.72 9.66
C VAL A 272 -9.19 0.28 9.67
N THR A 273 -8.08 -0.05 9.01
CA THR A 273 -6.92 0.83 8.85
C THR A 273 -7.34 2.15 8.21
N GLN A 274 -7.03 3.27 8.85
CA GLN A 274 -7.24 4.60 8.30
C GLN A 274 -5.93 5.17 7.79
N VAL A 275 -5.96 5.87 6.66
CA VAL A 275 -4.75 6.46 6.08
C VAL A 275 -4.99 7.89 5.62
N ALA A 276 -3.94 8.69 5.70
CA ALA A 276 -3.90 10.04 5.14
C ALA A 276 -2.50 10.31 4.58
N PHE A 277 -2.41 10.62 3.30
CA PHE A 277 -1.17 10.88 2.58
C PHE A 277 -1.22 12.22 1.83
N GLN A 278 -0.06 12.83 1.64
CA GLN A 278 0.11 14.05 0.86
C GLN A 278 1.08 13.80 -0.30
N PRO A 279 0.67 13.07 -1.36
CA PRO A 279 1.56 12.72 -2.46
C PRO A 279 2.07 13.94 -3.21
N GLU A 280 3.36 13.91 -3.53
CA GLU A 280 4.08 14.84 -4.38
C GLU A 280 4.88 14.06 -5.43
N LEU A 281 4.46 14.13 -6.68
CA LEU A 281 5.09 13.52 -7.85
C LEU A 281 5.67 14.64 -8.72
N SER A 282 6.86 14.47 -9.26
CA SER A 282 7.32 15.33 -10.36
C SER A 282 7.95 14.56 -11.50
N SER A 283 7.51 14.92 -12.71
CA SER A 283 7.98 14.38 -13.99
C SER A 283 7.93 12.86 -14.10
N ILE A 284 6.89 12.24 -13.52
CA ILE A 284 6.68 10.79 -13.54
C ILE A 284 6.11 10.36 -14.90
N ALA A 285 6.69 9.35 -15.54
CA ALA A 285 6.15 8.82 -16.79
C ALA A 285 4.75 8.18 -16.57
N ILE A 286 3.77 8.57 -17.38
CA ILE A 286 2.37 8.18 -17.18
C ILE A 286 2.11 6.71 -17.53
N ALA A 287 2.69 6.21 -18.62
CA ALA A 287 2.46 4.84 -19.09
C ALA A 287 2.77 3.75 -18.02
N PRO A 288 3.94 3.76 -17.35
CA PRO A 288 4.22 2.79 -16.31
C PRO A 288 3.39 3.02 -15.02
N LEU A 289 2.97 4.25 -14.73
CA LEU A 289 2.03 4.54 -13.64
C LEU A 289 0.65 3.93 -13.89
N LEU A 290 0.12 4.07 -15.11
CA LEU A 290 -1.15 3.45 -15.51
C LEU A 290 -1.07 1.93 -15.38
N LYS A 291 0.05 1.32 -15.81
CA LYS A 291 0.28 -0.12 -15.68
C LYS A 291 0.28 -0.58 -14.21
N ALA A 292 0.95 0.16 -13.32
CA ALA A 292 1.01 -0.16 -11.89
C ALA A 292 -0.37 -0.10 -11.21
N LEU A 293 -1.29 0.73 -11.73
CA LEU A 293 -2.67 0.88 -11.27
C LEU A 293 -3.67 -0.04 -11.98
N GLU A 294 -3.19 -0.90 -12.90
CA GLU A 294 -4.00 -1.78 -13.75
C GLU A 294 -4.98 -0.99 -14.64
N LEU A 295 -4.55 0.17 -15.13
CA LEU A 295 -5.30 1.03 -16.03
C LEU A 295 -4.81 0.86 -17.48
N PRO A 296 -5.68 1.08 -18.49
CA PRO A 296 -5.28 1.02 -19.90
C PRO A 296 -4.16 2.02 -20.21
N ALA A 297 -3.14 1.60 -20.95
CA ALA A 297 -2.03 2.45 -21.39
C ALA A 297 -2.43 3.36 -22.57
N SER A 298 -3.49 4.15 -22.40
CA SER A 298 -4.05 5.03 -23.45
C SER A 298 -3.35 6.38 -23.58
N LEU A 299 -2.52 6.75 -22.60
CA LEU A 299 -1.85 8.04 -22.50
C LEU A 299 -0.35 7.86 -22.31
N GLN A 300 0.43 8.70 -22.99
CA GLN A 300 1.88 8.85 -22.84
C GLN A 300 2.20 10.29 -22.46
N GLY A 301 3.39 10.51 -21.90
CA GLY A 301 3.85 11.79 -21.38
C GLY A 301 4.33 11.68 -19.94
N THR A 302 4.54 12.83 -19.32
CA THR A 302 4.98 12.95 -17.93
C THR A 302 3.95 13.70 -17.10
N VAL A 303 3.81 13.32 -15.83
CA VAL A 303 2.89 13.93 -14.86
C VAL A 303 3.63 14.35 -13.60
N SER A 304 3.32 15.55 -13.13
CA SER A 304 3.59 16.07 -11.81
C SER A 304 2.26 16.22 -11.09
N LEU A 305 2.22 15.86 -9.81
CA LEU A 305 1.00 15.86 -9.02
C LEU A 305 1.32 16.24 -7.59
N LYS A 306 0.53 17.12 -7.00
CA LYS A 306 0.61 17.44 -5.57
C LYS A 306 -0.78 17.43 -4.99
N GLY A 307 -1.01 16.65 -3.93
CA GLY A 307 -2.35 16.54 -3.39
C GLY A 307 -2.41 15.97 -1.99
N GLU A 308 -3.64 15.75 -1.56
CA GLU A 308 -3.98 15.11 -0.28
C GLU A 308 -5.00 14.02 -0.55
N ILE A 309 -4.74 12.82 -0.06
CA ILE A 309 -5.60 11.64 -0.20
C ILE A 309 -5.77 10.98 1.15
N SER A 310 -6.97 10.49 1.42
CA SER A 310 -7.29 9.77 2.66
C SER A 310 -8.33 8.70 2.40
N GLY A 311 -8.36 7.68 3.23
CA GLY A 311 -9.33 6.61 3.08
C GLY A 311 -9.13 5.46 4.05
N ALA A 312 -9.95 4.44 3.86
CA ALA A 312 -9.94 3.22 4.64
C ALA A 312 -9.32 2.06 3.85
N GLY A 313 -8.40 1.32 4.46
CA GLY A 313 -7.73 0.17 3.87
C GLY A 313 -6.51 0.52 3.02
N LEU A 314 -5.69 -0.50 2.75
CA LEU A 314 -4.40 -0.41 2.03
C LEU A 314 -4.33 -1.33 0.81
N SER A 315 -5.32 -2.19 0.60
CA SER A 315 -5.35 -3.04 -0.60
C SER A 315 -5.71 -2.25 -1.85
N VAL A 316 -5.32 -2.72 -3.03
CA VAL A 316 -5.63 -2.07 -4.32
C VAL A 316 -7.15 -1.87 -4.50
N ALA A 317 -7.96 -2.85 -4.08
CA ALA A 317 -9.40 -2.77 -4.16
C ALA A 317 -9.97 -1.67 -3.23
N GLU A 318 -9.48 -1.58 -1.99
CA GLU A 318 -9.88 -0.55 -1.04
C GLU A 318 -9.39 0.84 -1.46
N VAL A 319 -8.18 0.96 -2.01
CA VAL A 319 -7.67 2.22 -2.57
C VAL A 319 -8.60 2.71 -3.69
N LYS A 320 -9.01 1.81 -4.59
CA LYS A 320 -9.93 2.14 -5.69
C LYS A 320 -11.33 2.54 -5.19
N GLN A 321 -11.80 2.03 -4.06
CA GLN A 321 -13.20 2.18 -3.61
C GLN A 321 -13.41 3.14 -2.45
N ASN A 322 -12.45 3.28 -1.55
CA ASN A 322 -12.63 3.92 -0.24
C ASN A 322 -11.83 5.20 -0.10
N TRP A 323 -10.90 5.48 -1.02
CA TRP A 323 -10.06 6.66 -0.93
C TRP A 323 -10.73 7.87 -1.60
N GLN A 324 -10.41 9.04 -1.05
CA GLN A 324 -10.88 10.34 -1.50
C GLN A 324 -9.80 11.39 -1.31
N GLY A 325 -9.84 12.46 -2.10
CA GLY A 325 -8.82 13.48 -2.03
C GLY A 325 -8.92 14.52 -3.12
N ASN A 326 -8.03 15.51 -3.06
CA ASN A 326 -7.88 16.53 -4.09
C ASN A 326 -6.40 16.63 -4.46
N ALA A 327 -6.13 16.90 -5.73
CA ALA A 327 -4.77 17.12 -6.19
C ALA A 327 -4.71 18.19 -7.27
N GLU A 328 -3.61 18.91 -7.30
CA GLU A 328 -3.15 19.68 -8.44
C GLU A 328 -2.34 18.75 -9.33
N LEU A 329 -2.61 18.81 -10.63
CA LEU A 329 -1.99 17.99 -11.64
C LEU A 329 -1.43 18.90 -12.72
N GLU A 330 -0.22 18.56 -13.16
CA GLU A 330 0.40 19.11 -14.36
C GLU A 330 0.94 17.94 -15.17
N ALA A 331 0.60 17.90 -16.45
CA ALA A 331 1.05 16.89 -17.37
C ALA A 331 1.68 17.55 -18.59
N THR A 332 2.77 16.98 -19.07
CA THR A 332 3.59 17.54 -20.15
C THR A 332 3.87 16.49 -21.21
N ASN A 333 4.03 16.94 -22.46
CA ASN A 333 4.27 16.10 -23.64
C ASN A 333 3.25 14.96 -23.77
N LEU A 334 1.99 15.29 -23.54
CA LEU A 334 0.88 14.34 -23.53
C LEU A 334 0.55 13.88 -24.94
N GLN A 335 0.49 12.55 -25.12
CA GLN A 335 0.07 11.93 -26.37
C GLN A 335 -0.98 10.84 -26.12
N LEU A 336 -2.07 10.90 -26.87
CA LEU A 336 -3.11 9.88 -26.86
C LEU A 336 -2.71 8.78 -27.85
N ALA A 337 -2.68 7.53 -27.39
CA ALA A 337 -2.12 6.42 -28.17
C ALA A 337 -2.85 6.14 -29.50
N GLN A 338 -4.13 6.51 -29.63
CA GLN A 338 -4.97 6.14 -30.76
C GLN A 338 -5.62 7.34 -31.48
N LEU A 339 -5.44 8.58 -30.98
CA LEU A 339 -6.21 9.73 -31.43
C LEU A 339 -5.31 10.96 -31.66
N ASN A 340 -5.34 11.51 -32.87
CA ASN A 340 -4.79 12.83 -33.16
C ASN A 340 -5.92 13.86 -33.18
N LEU A 341 -6.04 14.62 -32.09
CA LEU A 341 -7.13 15.57 -31.87
C LEU A 341 -7.20 16.66 -32.96
N GLN A 342 -6.06 17.19 -33.39
CA GLN A 342 -6.00 18.25 -34.42
C GLN A 342 -6.49 17.73 -35.78
N GLN A 343 -6.07 16.51 -36.16
CA GLN A 343 -6.55 15.86 -37.38
C GLN A 343 -8.04 15.57 -37.34
N MET A 344 -8.58 15.16 -36.18
CA MET A 344 -10.01 14.93 -36.02
C MET A 344 -10.82 16.21 -36.25
N VAL A 345 -10.41 17.32 -35.63
CA VAL A 345 -11.08 18.61 -35.81
C VAL A 345 -11.01 19.08 -37.26
N ARG A 346 -9.83 19.01 -37.89
CA ARG A 346 -9.65 19.37 -39.30
C ARG A 346 -10.55 18.55 -40.23
N ARG A 347 -10.57 17.23 -40.07
CA ARG A 347 -11.41 16.34 -40.88
C ARG A 347 -12.89 16.63 -40.65
N ALA A 348 -13.30 16.95 -39.43
CA ALA A 348 -14.69 17.29 -39.14
C ALA A 348 -15.11 18.61 -39.80
N VAL A 349 -14.31 19.67 -39.68
CA VAL A 349 -14.60 20.96 -40.34
C VAL A 349 -14.62 20.81 -41.86
N ALA A 350 -13.66 20.08 -42.44
CA ALA A 350 -13.58 19.86 -43.89
C ALA A 350 -14.79 19.09 -44.47
N ARG A 351 -15.48 18.28 -43.65
CA ARG A 351 -16.75 17.63 -44.04
C ARG A 351 -17.91 18.62 -44.14
N VAL A 352 -17.87 19.70 -43.35
CA VAL A 352 -18.97 20.67 -43.26
C VAL A 352 -18.77 21.85 -44.21
N SER A 353 -17.53 22.29 -44.42
CA SER A 353 -17.21 23.44 -45.25
C SER A 353 -15.89 23.25 -46.00
N ASN A 354 -15.90 23.59 -47.29
CA ASN A 354 -14.70 23.68 -48.13
C ASN A 354 -14.15 25.12 -48.24
N ARG A 355 -14.70 26.07 -47.47
CA ARG A 355 -14.34 27.50 -47.53
C ARG A 355 -13.21 27.90 -46.60
N VAL A 356 -12.76 26.98 -45.77
CA VAL A 356 -11.69 27.19 -44.80
C VAL A 356 -10.75 26.00 -44.82
N SER A 357 -9.45 26.27 -44.70
CA SER A 357 -8.42 25.25 -44.55
C SER A 357 -7.53 25.56 -43.36
N ASN A 358 -6.85 24.52 -42.89
CA ASN A 358 -5.77 24.62 -41.91
C ASN A 358 -4.70 23.63 -42.36
N ASP A 359 -3.79 24.12 -43.21
CA ASP A 359 -2.77 23.31 -43.89
C ASP A 359 -1.46 23.22 -43.08
N GLN A 360 -1.52 23.56 -41.79
CA GLN A 360 -0.37 23.48 -40.90
C GLN A 360 -0.04 22.02 -40.57
N PRO A 361 1.26 21.67 -40.42
CA PRO A 361 1.66 20.35 -39.98
C PRO A 361 1.13 20.10 -38.56
N ASP A 362 0.61 18.89 -38.33
CA ASP A 362 0.06 18.49 -37.04
C ASP A 362 1.18 18.46 -35.98
N ASP A 363 1.02 19.22 -34.90
CA ASP A 363 1.83 18.98 -33.70
C ASP A 363 1.38 17.67 -33.06
N GLN A 364 2.36 16.82 -32.70
CA GLN A 364 2.10 15.52 -32.10
C GLN A 364 1.78 15.67 -30.61
N GLY A 365 0.52 15.96 -30.29
CA GLY A 365 -0.01 15.89 -28.92
C GLY A 365 -0.27 17.25 -28.26
N ILE A 366 -0.16 17.25 -26.93
CA ILE A 366 -0.46 18.36 -26.03
C ILE A 366 0.81 18.67 -25.24
N GLU A 367 1.34 19.88 -25.34
CA GLU A 367 2.61 20.26 -24.71
C GLU A 367 2.47 20.30 -23.18
N GLN A 368 1.39 20.92 -22.68
CA GLN A 368 1.12 21.05 -21.26
C GLN A 368 -0.39 21.01 -20.98
N LEU A 369 -0.78 20.38 -19.88
CA LEU A 369 -2.15 20.36 -19.35
C LEU A 369 -2.08 20.43 -17.83
N SER A 370 -2.76 21.39 -17.21
CA SER A 370 -2.75 21.54 -15.77
C SER A 370 -4.13 21.87 -15.20
N GLY A 371 -4.30 21.62 -13.90
CA GLY A 371 -5.50 21.97 -13.18
C GLY A 371 -5.68 21.13 -11.93
N ARG A 372 -6.89 21.16 -11.37
CA ARG A 372 -7.23 20.38 -10.18
C ARG A 372 -8.03 19.15 -10.57
N ILE A 373 -7.81 18.07 -9.83
CA ILE A 373 -8.59 16.84 -9.88
C ILE A 373 -9.08 16.52 -8.48
N SER A 374 -10.19 15.80 -8.39
CA SER A 374 -10.66 15.23 -7.12
C SER A 374 -10.96 13.76 -7.29
N LEU A 375 -10.68 12.98 -6.24
CA LEU A 375 -11.03 11.58 -6.14
C LEU A 375 -12.10 11.43 -5.07
N LYS A 376 -13.16 10.69 -5.39
CA LYS A 376 -14.16 10.28 -4.42
C LYS A 376 -14.59 8.86 -4.69
N GLN A 377 -14.12 7.92 -3.87
CA GLN A 377 -14.54 6.52 -3.91
C GLN A 377 -14.41 5.90 -5.31
N GLY A 378 -13.26 6.13 -5.95
CA GLY A 378 -12.97 5.62 -7.29
C GLY A 378 -13.50 6.46 -8.45
N ASN A 379 -14.29 7.51 -8.18
CA ASN A 379 -14.66 8.50 -9.18
C ASN A 379 -13.65 9.65 -9.18
N VAL A 380 -12.91 9.80 -10.27
CA VAL A 380 -12.01 10.91 -10.51
C VAL A 380 -12.77 11.99 -11.29
N THR A 381 -12.95 13.15 -10.69
CA THR A 381 -13.56 14.32 -11.33
C THR A 381 -12.48 15.26 -11.81
N LEU A 382 -12.60 15.68 -13.07
CA LEU A 382 -11.78 16.69 -13.72
C LEU A 382 -12.68 17.91 -13.95
N PRO A 383 -12.75 18.89 -13.03
CA PRO A 383 -13.65 20.03 -13.17
C PRO A 383 -13.24 20.97 -14.31
N ASP A 384 -11.94 21.26 -14.43
CA ASP A 384 -11.43 22.24 -15.38
C ASP A 384 -9.89 22.08 -15.53
N LEU A 385 -9.44 21.10 -16.32
CA LEU A 385 -8.04 21.07 -16.73
C LEU A 385 -7.86 21.90 -17.99
N GLN A 386 -6.84 22.76 -18.02
CA GLN A 386 -6.57 23.68 -19.11
C GLN A 386 -5.16 23.49 -19.62
N GLY A 387 -4.94 23.73 -20.90
CA GLY A 387 -3.63 23.55 -21.49
C GLY A 387 -3.67 23.59 -23.00
N GLY A 388 -2.72 22.92 -23.64
CA GLY A 388 -2.61 22.92 -25.08
C GLY A 388 -1.18 22.86 -25.58
N SER A 389 -0.99 23.41 -26.77
CA SER A 389 0.29 23.71 -27.41
C SER A 389 0.24 25.11 -28.01
N SER A 390 1.33 25.57 -28.63
CA SER A 390 1.40 26.88 -29.31
C SER A 390 0.20 27.18 -30.25
N ARG A 391 -0.41 26.15 -30.84
CA ARG A 391 -1.49 26.25 -31.85
C ARG A 391 -2.83 25.64 -31.42
N LEU A 392 -2.88 24.98 -30.27
CA LEU A 392 -4.05 24.28 -29.78
C LEU A 392 -4.32 24.75 -28.36
N ALA A 393 -5.46 25.35 -28.08
CA ALA A 393 -5.91 25.57 -26.70
C ALA A 393 -6.95 24.52 -26.32
N LEU A 394 -6.84 23.99 -25.12
CA LEU A 394 -7.66 22.90 -24.60
C LEU A 394 -8.21 23.24 -23.23
N GLN A 395 -9.47 22.87 -23.03
CA GLN A 395 -10.11 22.84 -21.72
C GLN A 395 -10.86 21.53 -21.60
N THR A 396 -10.64 20.78 -20.51
CA THR A 396 -11.24 19.47 -20.31
C THR A 396 -12.05 19.45 -19.03
N HIS A 397 -13.21 18.81 -19.08
CA HIS A 397 -14.00 18.53 -17.90
C HIS A 397 -14.71 17.17 -18.02
N GLY A 398 -14.98 16.52 -16.89
CA GLY A 398 -15.71 15.26 -16.86
C GLY A 398 -15.34 14.36 -15.69
N ASN A 399 -15.68 13.09 -15.80
CA ASN A 399 -15.48 12.09 -14.77
C ASN A 399 -14.91 10.79 -15.33
N VAL A 400 -14.09 10.12 -14.52
CA VAL A 400 -13.55 8.79 -14.78
C VAL A 400 -13.87 7.90 -13.58
N ASP A 401 -14.67 6.87 -13.79
CA ASP A 401 -15.01 5.88 -12.76
C ASP A 401 -14.05 4.69 -12.90
N VAL A 402 -13.05 4.64 -12.02
CA VAL A 402 -11.99 3.62 -12.02
C VAL A 402 -12.53 2.25 -11.62
N VAL A 403 -13.57 2.21 -10.79
CA VAL A 403 -14.17 0.97 -10.30
C VAL A 403 -15.03 0.32 -11.38
N LYS A 404 -15.86 1.13 -12.07
CA LYS A 404 -16.70 0.66 -13.19
C LYS A 404 -15.98 0.61 -14.52
N GLN A 405 -14.73 1.08 -14.59
CA GLN A 405 -13.95 1.18 -15.81
C GLN A 405 -14.65 2.01 -16.90
N GLN A 406 -15.25 3.13 -16.48
CA GLN A 406 -16.02 4.03 -17.33
C GLN A 406 -15.40 5.43 -17.39
N LEU A 407 -15.60 6.11 -18.50
CA LEU A 407 -15.14 7.46 -18.73
C LEU A 407 -16.29 8.27 -19.36
N ASP A 408 -16.41 9.54 -18.99
CA ASP A 408 -17.21 10.55 -19.67
C ASP A 408 -16.50 11.91 -19.53
N VAL A 409 -15.70 12.25 -20.54
CA VAL A 409 -14.85 13.45 -20.56
C VAL A 409 -15.12 14.25 -21.82
N THR A 410 -15.29 15.56 -21.65
CA THR A 410 -15.43 16.51 -22.75
C THR A 410 -14.16 17.37 -22.84
N ILE A 411 -13.62 17.46 -24.05
CA ILE A 411 -12.41 18.23 -24.40
C ILE A 411 -12.86 19.35 -25.34
N ASN A 412 -12.87 20.58 -24.84
CA ASN A 412 -13.12 21.79 -25.61
C ASN A 412 -11.82 22.24 -26.28
N MET A 413 -11.80 22.31 -27.61
CA MET A 413 -10.59 22.56 -28.39
C MET A 413 -10.72 23.82 -29.25
N ILE A 414 -9.72 24.70 -29.20
CA ILE A 414 -9.58 25.83 -30.13
C ILE A 414 -8.30 25.62 -30.92
N LEU A 415 -8.44 25.33 -32.21
CA LEU A 415 -7.31 25.18 -33.14
C LEU A 415 -7.06 26.51 -33.85
N ARG A 416 -5.85 27.06 -33.73
CA ARG A 416 -5.47 28.32 -34.38
C ARG A 416 -4.98 28.07 -35.82
N GLY A 417 -5.02 29.11 -36.65
CA GLY A 417 -4.45 29.10 -38.00
C GLY A 417 -5.44 28.74 -39.11
N TRP A 418 -6.74 28.80 -38.85
CA TRP A 418 -7.74 28.69 -39.91
C TRP A 418 -7.67 29.88 -40.87
N GLN A 419 -7.66 29.59 -42.17
CA GLN A 419 -7.58 30.57 -43.27
C GLN A 419 -8.69 30.31 -44.29
N GLY A 420 -9.02 31.30 -45.13
CA GLY A 420 -10.09 31.23 -46.12
C GLY A 420 -11.15 32.31 -45.90
N ASP A 421 -12.42 31.93 -45.78
CA ASP A 421 -13.51 32.86 -45.45
C ASP A 421 -13.27 33.56 -44.10
N ASP A 422 -13.11 34.90 -44.11
CA ASP A 422 -12.73 35.70 -42.94
C ASP A 422 -13.65 35.48 -41.72
N ARG A 423 -14.94 35.27 -41.95
CA ARG A 423 -15.92 35.12 -40.86
C ARG A 423 -15.86 33.74 -40.25
N LEU A 424 -15.86 32.70 -41.10
CA LEU A 424 -15.77 31.32 -40.64
C LEU A 424 -14.40 31.06 -40.00
N ALA A 425 -13.32 31.59 -40.56
CA ALA A 425 -11.99 31.55 -39.96
C ALA A 425 -11.97 32.25 -38.59
N LYS A 426 -12.58 33.43 -38.45
CA LYS A 426 -12.67 34.12 -37.15
C LYS A 426 -13.43 33.31 -36.09
N VAL A 427 -14.49 32.61 -36.48
CA VAL A 427 -15.26 31.73 -35.58
C VAL A 427 -14.43 30.53 -35.15
N LEU A 428 -13.82 29.81 -36.09
CA LEU A 428 -13.02 28.61 -35.79
C LEU A 428 -11.76 28.91 -34.98
N ASN A 429 -11.18 30.10 -35.12
CA ASN A 429 -10.05 30.55 -34.30
C ASN A 429 -10.47 31.04 -32.89
N GLY A 430 -11.76 31.23 -32.61
CA GLY A 430 -12.25 31.85 -31.36
C GLY A 430 -13.26 31.02 -30.56
N GLN A 431 -13.94 30.06 -31.17
CA GLN A 431 -14.93 29.21 -30.51
C GLN A 431 -14.39 27.80 -30.26
N PRO A 432 -14.59 27.25 -29.05
CA PRO A 432 -14.20 25.88 -28.74
C PRO A 432 -15.11 24.87 -29.45
N ILE A 433 -14.48 23.83 -29.99
CA ILE A 433 -15.14 22.66 -30.55
C ILE A 433 -15.11 21.55 -29.50
N PRO A 434 -16.26 21.13 -28.94
CA PRO A 434 -16.30 20.09 -27.90
C PRO A 434 -16.13 18.70 -28.51
N LEU A 435 -15.19 17.91 -27.99
CA LEU A 435 -15.09 16.48 -28.22
C LEU A 435 -15.48 15.74 -26.94
N ARG A 436 -16.60 15.04 -26.95
CA ARG A 436 -17.01 14.19 -25.83
C ARG A 436 -16.60 12.75 -26.08
N MET A 437 -15.83 12.18 -25.16
CA MET A 437 -15.43 10.78 -25.10
C MET A 437 -16.18 10.11 -23.95
N TYR A 438 -16.86 8.99 -24.21
CA TYR A 438 -17.65 8.32 -23.19
C TYR A 438 -17.77 6.80 -23.41
N GLY A 439 -18.03 6.05 -22.34
CA GLY A 439 -18.23 4.59 -22.39
C GLY A 439 -17.27 3.82 -21.48
N SER A 440 -17.22 2.51 -21.67
CA SER A 440 -16.25 1.66 -20.95
C SER A 440 -14.89 1.68 -21.64
N TRP A 441 -13.81 1.38 -20.90
CA TRP A 441 -12.45 1.38 -21.46
C TRP A 441 -12.27 0.45 -22.67
N GLY A 442 -13.00 -0.67 -22.72
CA GLY A 442 -12.99 -1.61 -23.86
C GLY A 442 -13.88 -1.22 -25.04
N ASN A 443 -14.77 -0.22 -24.88
CA ASN A 443 -15.70 0.22 -25.93
C ASN A 443 -15.94 1.73 -25.83
N LEU A 444 -14.85 2.48 -26.04
CA LEU A 444 -14.90 3.93 -25.96
C LEU A 444 -15.61 4.51 -27.20
N LYS A 445 -16.60 5.36 -26.96
CA LYS A 445 -17.31 6.12 -27.99
C LYS A 445 -16.87 7.57 -27.96
N TYR A 446 -17.00 8.24 -29.09
CA TYR A 446 -16.74 9.68 -29.19
C TYR A 446 -17.82 10.39 -30.01
N SER A 447 -18.08 11.64 -29.66
CA SER A 447 -18.98 12.54 -30.41
C SER A 447 -18.33 13.91 -30.58
N LEU A 448 -18.36 14.41 -31.82
CA LEU A 448 -17.77 15.68 -32.21
C LEU A 448 -18.81 16.49 -33.02
N PRO A 449 -19.65 17.32 -32.38
CA PRO A 449 -20.76 18.04 -33.01
C PRO A 449 -20.26 19.30 -33.73
N VAL A 450 -19.31 19.15 -34.67
CA VAL A 450 -18.83 20.27 -35.51
C VAL A 450 -19.92 20.77 -36.44
N ASP A 451 -20.79 19.87 -36.90
CA ASP A 451 -21.96 20.17 -37.72
C ASP A 451 -22.85 21.22 -37.04
N ASP A 452 -23.10 21.08 -35.73
CA ASP A 452 -24.01 21.97 -35.01
C ASP A 452 -23.41 23.36 -34.83
N VAL A 453 -22.12 23.45 -34.47
CA VAL A 453 -21.41 24.73 -34.29
C VAL A 453 -21.36 25.52 -35.60
N VAL A 454 -20.99 24.86 -36.70
CA VAL A 454 -20.87 25.52 -38.01
C VAL A 454 -22.26 25.82 -38.60
N ARG A 455 -23.22 24.91 -38.48
CA ARG A 455 -24.59 25.08 -39.03
C ARG A 455 -25.38 26.15 -38.29
N GLN A 456 -25.31 26.23 -36.96
CA GLN A 456 -25.96 27.29 -36.20
C GLN A 456 -25.48 28.68 -36.66
N GLN A 457 -24.19 28.81 -36.95
CA GLN A 457 -23.62 30.06 -37.41
C GLN A 457 -24.02 30.41 -38.85
N LEU A 458 -24.03 29.43 -39.76
CA LEU A 458 -24.52 29.60 -41.14
C LEU A 458 -26.02 29.94 -41.17
N GLN A 459 -26.84 29.33 -40.30
CA GLN A 459 -28.27 29.64 -40.17
C GLN A 459 -28.50 31.04 -39.58
N GLY A 460 -27.73 31.43 -38.57
CA GLY A 460 -27.71 32.80 -38.05
C GLY A 460 -27.32 33.81 -39.13
N GLU A 461 -26.36 33.47 -39.99
CA GLU A 461 -25.93 34.32 -41.10
C GLU A 461 -27.01 34.42 -42.19
N ALA A 462 -27.66 33.31 -42.56
CA ALA A 462 -28.78 33.32 -43.50
C ALA A 462 -29.92 34.20 -42.99
N LYS A 463 -30.26 34.11 -41.70
CA LYS A 463 -31.24 35.00 -41.06
C LYS A 463 -30.81 36.46 -41.07
N THR A 464 -29.55 36.75 -40.78
CA THR A 464 -29.03 38.13 -40.74
C THR A 464 -29.00 38.75 -42.14
N ARG A 465 -28.55 38.02 -43.17
CA ARG A 465 -28.60 38.49 -44.57
C ARG A 465 -30.03 38.65 -45.06
N LEU A 466 -30.93 37.72 -44.71
CA LEU A 466 -32.35 37.83 -45.05
C LEU A 466 -32.98 39.07 -44.42
N ASN A 467 -32.68 39.36 -43.15
CA ASN A 467 -33.16 40.56 -42.48
C ASN A 467 -32.59 41.85 -43.10
N GLN A 468 -31.29 41.90 -43.39
CA GLN A 468 -30.68 43.04 -44.09
C GLN A 468 -31.28 43.26 -45.49
N TRP A 469 -31.55 42.19 -46.24
CA TRP A 469 -32.24 42.25 -47.53
C TRP A 469 -33.69 42.75 -47.37
N LEU A 470 -34.43 42.27 -46.37
CA LEU A 470 -35.79 42.75 -46.07
C LEU A 470 -35.82 44.24 -45.68
N ASP A 471 -34.83 44.71 -44.92
CA ASP A 471 -34.75 46.11 -44.47
C ASP A 471 -34.37 47.05 -45.62
N SER A 472 -33.48 46.61 -46.53
CA SER A 472 -33.15 47.36 -47.76
C SER A 472 -34.30 47.43 -48.77
N GLN A 473 -35.17 46.41 -48.83
CA GLN A 473 -36.41 46.45 -49.62
C GLN A 473 -37.44 47.43 -49.04
N LYS A 474 -37.51 47.57 -47.71
CA LYS A 474 -38.41 48.53 -47.04
C LYS A 474 -37.97 49.99 -47.14
N SER A 475 -36.68 50.23 -47.41
CA SER A 475 -36.09 51.57 -47.51
C SER A 475 -35.87 52.04 -48.95
N ALA A 476 -36.27 51.26 -49.96
CA ALA A 476 -36.32 51.72 -51.35
C ALA A 476 -37.51 52.69 -51.56
N PRO A 477 -37.28 53.94 -52.04
CA PRO A 477 -38.35 54.88 -52.27
C PRO A 477 -39.23 54.41 -53.44
N ARG A 478 -40.55 54.43 -53.25
CA ARG A 478 -41.52 54.30 -54.35
C ARG A 478 -41.31 55.48 -55.30
N GLN A 479 -40.85 55.20 -56.52
CA GLN A 479 -40.84 56.17 -57.62
C GLN A 479 -42.25 56.44 -58.12
#